data_AF-A0A2N1SYU7-F1
#
_entry.id   AF-A0A2N1SYU7-F1
#
_cell.length_a   1.000
_cell.length_b   1.000
_cell.length_c   1.000
_cell.angle_alpha   90.00
_cell.angle_beta   90.00
_cell.angle_gamma   90.00
#
_symmetry.space_group_name_H-M   'P 1'
#
loop_
_entity.id
_entity.type
_entity.pdbx_description
1 polymer ?
#
loop_
_entity_poly.entity_id
_entity_poly.type
_entity_poly.pdbx_seq_one_letter_code
_entity_poly.pdbx_strand_id
1 'polypeptide(L)'
;MEKYQIQTYDDIIRVSVGKSKEALVDVCTYDESILSEYENNDMLPYAGQIILVRRTLAKKLARINKYLKEEYRLKLKVVYGYRHPEIQMRYFQDNRSVLAKKFNNLNDTELNALTHNLIAIPEIAGHPVGGAVDLTLVDINDVECDMGTRIADFSDSDRIRTFCRNITDDQLMNRRILLEAMTNENFAPFYGEWWHFSYGDREWAAFYGKASAIYGTVDLAPIEKPDTISLITSAGGNGTAIQLIDRPWERYEYEAAGKALVSSLEVYGAEQAGFLIADISHFEMAGGEFCGNATCAAALILSKLSNQPIVNFSVSGMNVTVSSQINELSIGAYRVISKFANIDYMLSKGCLSDGGLVDIVDFGGIVHIIIRAAFPASADERRRVHESVIKEFGFAAKDAVGVIWFNQIEKIVAINPVVWVKSVNSFCYESSCGSGSIAVALITNRRVIRQPTGETIKVGVDNNQISLETMMKFVEYAKK
;
A
#
# COMPACT_ATOMS: atom_id res chain seq x y z
N MET A 1 -22.89 -16.64 41.34
CA MET A 1 -22.38 -16.68 39.96
C MET A 1 -23.43 -16.02 39.09
N GLU A 2 -23.36 -14.71 38.89
CA GLU A 2 -24.10 -14.11 37.77
C GLU A 2 -23.59 -14.79 36.50
N LYS A 3 -24.49 -15.38 35.72
CA LYS A 3 -24.11 -16.02 34.45
C LYS A 3 -23.66 -14.91 33.51
N TYR A 4 -22.37 -14.89 33.18
CA TYR A 4 -21.84 -14.08 32.09
C TYR A 4 -22.52 -14.49 30.78
N GLN A 5 -23.52 -13.72 30.36
CA GLN A 5 -24.35 -14.01 29.20
C GLN A 5 -23.85 -13.17 28.02
N ILE A 6 -23.54 -13.85 26.92
CA ILE A 6 -23.27 -13.21 25.62
C ILE A 6 -24.62 -12.76 25.05
N GLN A 7 -24.73 -11.48 24.68
CA GLN A 7 -25.94 -10.92 24.06
C GLN A 7 -26.18 -11.62 22.72
N THR A 8 -27.43 -12.04 22.50
CA THR A 8 -27.84 -12.65 21.25
C THR A 8 -28.25 -11.59 20.23
N TYR A 9 -28.36 -11.99 18.96
CA TYR A 9 -28.96 -11.14 17.92
C TYR A 9 -30.30 -10.52 18.36
N ASP A 10 -31.17 -11.32 18.98
CA ASP A 10 -32.49 -10.88 19.44
C ASP A 10 -32.43 -9.85 20.57
N ASP A 11 -31.40 -9.91 21.41
CA ASP A 11 -31.18 -8.92 22.48
C ASP A 11 -30.77 -7.57 21.87
N ILE A 12 -29.88 -7.60 20.87
CA ILE A 12 -29.29 -6.41 20.25
C ILE A 12 -30.25 -5.74 19.27
N ILE A 13 -31.00 -6.51 18.48
CA ILE A 13 -31.92 -6.01 17.45
C ILE A 13 -33.14 -5.26 18.05
N ARG A 14 -33.46 -5.48 19.33
CA ARG A 14 -34.53 -4.76 20.04
C ARG A 14 -34.13 -3.34 20.44
N VAL A 15 -32.84 -3.07 20.56
CA VAL A 15 -32.32 -1.75 20.90
C VAL A 15 -32.51 -0.81 19.73
N SER A 16 -33.07 0.38 19.97
CA SER A 16 -33.21 1.39 18.92
C SER A 16 -31.85 1.98 18.50
N VAL A 17 -31.66 2.20 17.20
CA VAL A 17 -30.45 2.82 16.64
C VAL A 17 -30.29 4.25 17.19
N GLY A 18 -29.06 4.63 17.52
CA GLY A 18 -28.73 5.95 18.00
C GLY A 18 -28.73 7.01 16.91
N LYS A 19 -28.88 8.27 17.32
CA LYS A 19 -28.98 9.43 16.40
C LYS A 19 -27.77 10.36 16.47
N SER A 20 -26.80 10.07 17.33
CA SER A 20 -25.62 10.92 17.50
C SER A 20 -24.76 10.94 16.24
N LYS A 21 -24.41 12.15 15.79
CA LYS A 21 -23.45 12.40 14.71
C LYS A 21 -22.07 12.80 15.25
N GLU A 22 -21.72 12.33 16.45
CA GLU A 22 -20.41 12.63 17.05
C GLU A 22 -19.26 12.26 16.10
N ALA A 23 -18.33 13.17 15.87
CA ALA A 23 -17.22 12.92 14.94
C ALA A 23 -16.39 11.69 15.34
N LEU A 24 -15.90 10.99 14.31
CA LEU A 24 -14.79 10.06 14.45
C LEU A 24 -13.50 10.87 14.58
N VAL A 25 -12.59 10.42 15.44
CA VAL A 25 -11.27 11.00 15.67
C VAL A 25 -10.27 9.87 15.83
N ASP A 26 -8.99 10.16 15.60
CA ASP A 26 -7.90 9.23 15.92
C ASP A 26 -7.97 8.83 17.40
N VAL A 27 -7.81 7.55 17.70
CA VAL A 27 -7.75 7.00 19.05
C VAL A 27 -6.67 7.68 19.90
N CYS A 28 -5.57 8.11 19.28
CA CYS A 28 -4.45 8.79 19.94
C CYS A 28 -4.70 10.28 20.21
N THR A 29 -5.82 10.86 19.75
CA THR A 29 -6.13 12.30 19.84
C THR A 29 -5.99 12.89 21.25
N TYR A 30 -6.30 12.11 22.30
CA TYR A 30 -6.30 12.58 23.70
C TYR A 30 -5.19 11.97 24.57
N ASP A 31 -4.45 10.98 24.05
CA ASP A 31 -3.26 10.40 24.68
C ASP A 31 -2.42 9.70 23.60
N GLU A 32 -1.37 10.38 23.13
CA GLU A 32 -0.45 9.90 22.10
C GLU A 32 0.39 8.68 22.53
N SER A 33 0.36 8.30 23.80
CA SER A 33 1.07 7.11 24.29
C SER A 33 0.27 5.81 24.16
N ILE A 34 -0.98 5.88 23.69
CA ILE A 34 -1.71 4.70 23.23
C ILE A 34 -1.00 4.18 21.98
N LEU A 35 -0.70 2.88 21.93
CA LEU A 35 -0.18 2.27 20.71
C LEU A 35 -1.36 1.99 19.77
N SER A 36 -1.32 2.50 18.55
CA SER A 36 -2.34 2.27 17.52
C SER A 36 -1.71 1.66 16.29
N GLU A 37 -2.03 0.39 16.01
CA GLU A 37 -1.46 -0.34 14.88
C GLU A 37 -2.50 -1.30 14.33
N TYR A 38 -2.90 -1.12 13.07
CA TYR A 38 -3.81 -2.04 12.41
C TYR A 38 -3.19 -3.45 12.26
N GLU A 39 -3.92 -4.49 12.67
CA GLU A 39 -3.55 -5.87 12.32
C GLU A 39 -3.84 -6.20 10.84
N ASN A 40 -4.75 -5.46 10.21
CA ASN A 40 -5.09 -5.59 8.79
C ASN A 40 -5.17 -4.21 8.13
N ASN A 41 -4.65 -4.11 6.91
CA ASN A 41 -4.59 -2.87 6.13
C ASN A 41 -5.90 -2.50 5.40
N ASP A 42 -6.99 -3.24 5.66
CA ASP A 42 -8.29 -3.04 5.03
C ASP A 42 -8.89 -1.63 5.23
N MET A 43 -8.57 -0.97 6.34
CA MET A 43 -9.02 0.38 6.67
C MET A 43 -8.13 1.50 6.13
N LEU A 44 -6.94 1.20 5.60
CA LEU A 44 -6.04 2.23 5.04
C LEU A 44 -6.73 3.13 3.99
N PRO A 45 -7.59 2.62 3.09
CA PRO A 45 -8.29 3.47 2.11
C PRO A 45 -9.28 4.47 2.71
N TYR A 46 -9.69 4.31 3.97
CA TYR A 46 -10.74 5.13 4.61
C TYR A 46 -10.19 5.98 5.76
N ALA A 47 -9.14 5.51 6.43
CA ALA A 47 -8.59 6.15 7.61
C ALA A 47 -7.06 6.34 7.54
N GLY A 48 -6.38 5.85 6.50
CA GLY A 48 -4.92 5.83 6.47
C GLY A 48 -4.39 4.99 7.63
N GLN A 49 -3.29 5.42 8.25
CA GLN A 49 -2.67 4.69 9.37
C GLN A 49 -3.31 4.96 10.74
N ILE A 50 -4.29 5.87 10.83
CA ILE A 50 -4.92 6.21 12.12
C ILE A 50 -6.11 5.32 12.39
N ILE A 51 -6.28 4.90 13.65
CA ILE A 51 -7.45 4.12 14.07
C ILE A 51 -8.54 5.08 14.55
N LEU A 52 -9.62 5.17 13.79
CA LEU A 52 -10.73 6.07 14.08
C LEU A 52 -11.71 5.47 15.09
N VAL A 53 -12.12 6.26 16.09
CA VAL A 53 -13.22 5.92 17.03
C VAL A 53 -14.07 7.16 17.32
N ARG A 54 -15.24 7.01 17.95
CA ARG A 54 -16.01 8.19 18.39
C ARG A 54 -15.21 9.04 19.37
N ARG A 55 -15.32 10.36 19.26
CA ARG A 55 -14.58 11.31 20.11
C ARG A 55 -14.75 11.05 21.62
N THR A 56 -15.95 10.69 22.09
CA THR A 56 -16.17 10.33 23.50
C THR A 56 -15.46 9.03 23.87
N LEU A 57 -15.41 8.06 22.96
CA LEU A 57 -14.68 6.80 23.11
C LEU A 57 -13.18 7.07 23.22
N ALA A 58 -12.59 7.88 22.35
CA ALA A 58 -11.16 8.28 22.43
C ALA A 58 -10.82 8.95 23.78
N LYS A 59 -11.67 9.85 24.28
CA LYS A 59 -11.48 10.47 25.61
C LYS A 59 -11.52 9.46 26.75
N LYS A 60 -12.32 8.40 26.63
CA LYS A 60 -12.40 7.32 27.61
C LYS A 60 -11.13 6.48 27.57
N LEU A 61 -10.70 6.05 26.38
CA LEU A 61 -9.46 5.31 26.18
C LEU A 61 -8.24 6.05 26.74
N ALA A 62 -8.16 7.37 26.56
CA ALA A 62 -7.09 8.18 27.18
C ALA A 62 -7.09 8.10 28.72
N ARG A 63 -8.26 8.09 29.38
CA ARG A 63 -8.34 7.92 30.85
C ARG A 63 -7.99 6.51 31.28
N ILE A 64 -8.43 5.50 30.52
CA ILE A 64 -8.08 4.09 30.75
C ILE A 64 -6.57 3.90 30.62
N ASN A 65 -5.96 4.41 29.55
CA ASN A 65 -4.52 4.32 29.32
C ASN A 65 -3.73 5.03 30.43
N LYS A 66 -4.20 6.19 30.90
CA LYS A 66 -3.62 6.87 32.06
C LYS A 66 -3.67 6.00 33.32
N TYR A 67 -4.83 5.44 33.63
CA TYR A 67 -5.01 4.54 34.77
C TYR A 67 -4.09 3.31 34.70
N LEU A 68 -4.01 2.66 33.52
CA LEU A 68 -3.14 1.50 33.31
C LEU A 68 -1.66 1.82 33.50
N LYS A 69 -1.21 3.01 33.06
CA LYS A 69 0.17 3.46 33.26
C LYS A 69 0.49 3.70 34.74
N GLU A 70 -0.43 4.33 35.47
CA GLU A 70 -0.25 4.71 36.87
C GLU A 70 -0.30 3.49 37.81
N GLU A 71 -1.25 2.58 37.62
CA GLU A 71 -1.50 1.47 38.54
C GLU A 71 -0.75 0.19 38.17
N TYR A 72 -0.58 -0.08 36.87
CA TYR A 72 -0.06 -1.37 36.38
C TYR A 72 1.23 -1.25 35.58
N ARG A 73 1.68 -0.04 35.24
CA ARG A 73 2.77 0.20 34.29
C ARG A 73 2.49 -0.47 32.92
N LEU A 74 1.24 -0.45 32.49
CA LEU A 74 0.80 -0.97 31.18
C LEU A 74 0.24 0.16 30.32
N LYS A 75 0.18 -0.07 29.02
CA LYS A 75 -0.47 0.81 28.04
C LYS A 75 -1.47 0.02 27.19
N LEU A 76 -2.40 0.74 26.57
CA LEU A 76 -3.29 0.17 25.56
C LEU A 76 -2.57 0.03 24.23
N LYS A 77 -2.78 -1.11 23.56
CA LYS A 77 -2.56 -1.27 22.12
C LYS A 77 -3.91 -1.48 21.45
N VAL A 78 -4.34 -0.52 20.65
CA VAL A 78 -5.58 -0.58 19.87
C VAL A 78 -5.25 -1.09 18.48
N VAL A 79 -5.97 -2.12 18.03
CA VAL A 79 -5.73 -2.75 16.72
C VAL A 79 -6.86 -2.55 15.73
N TYR A 80 -8.06 -2.24 16.21
CA TYR A 80 -9.19 -1.98 15.36
C TYR A 80 -10.21 -1.05 16.03
N GLY A 81 -10.82 -0.16 15.25
CA GLY A 81 -11.83 0.80 15.70
C GLY A 81 -13.02 0.83 14.75
N TYR A 82 -13.32 1.98 14.17
CA TYR A 82 -14.30 2.12 13.10
C TYR A 82 -13.97 1.20 11.93
N ARG A 83 -14.96 0.42 11.49
CA ARG A 83 -14.90 -0.45 10.29
C ARG A 83 -15.85 0.10 9.24
N HIS A 84 -15.36 0.37 8.03
CA HIS A 84 -16.24 0.83 6.96
C HIS A 84 -17.39 -0.18 6.69
N PRO A 85 -18.64 0.26 6.43
CA PRO A 85 -19.76 -0.64 6.17
C PRO A 85 -19.51 -1.68 5.07
N GLU A 86 -18.78 -1.32 4.00
CA GLU A 86 -18.42 -2.26 2.92
C GLU A 86 -17.48 -3.36 3.41
N ILE A 87 -16.52 -3.03 4.28
CA ILE A 87 -15.60 -4.01 4.86
C ILE A 87 -16.37 -4.95 5.79
N GLN A 88 -17.27 -4.41 6.63
CA GLN A 88 -18.14 -5.23 7.49
C GLN A 88 -19.00 -6.21 6.65
N MET A 89 -19.59 -5.72 5.56
CA MET A 89 -20.38 -6.55 4.66
C MET A 89 -19.53 -7.66 4.03
N ARG A 90 -18.34 -7.32 3.53
CA ARG A 90 -17.40 -8.29 2.94
C ARG A 90 -17.04 -9.38 3.95
N TYR A 91 -16.62 -9.02 5.16
CA TYR A 91 -16.28 -9.99 6.21
C TYR A 91 -17.44 -10.90 6.57
N PHE A 92 -18.66 -10.36 6.65
CA PHE A 92 -19.85 -11.15 6.90
C PHE A 92 -20.11 -12.15 5.76
N GLN A 93 -20.04 -11.70 4.50
CA GLN A 93 -20.28 -12.54 3.33
C GLN A 93 -19.23 -13.64 3.19
N ASP A 94 -17.94 -13.33 3.37
CA ASP A 94 -16.85 -14.29 3.27
C ASP A 94 -16.99 -15.42 4.31
N ASN A 95 -17.23 -15.06 5.57
CA ASN A 95 -17.46 -16.03 6.65
C ASN A 95 -18.72 -16.86 6.41
N ARG A 96 -19.81 -16.22 5.98
CA ARG A 96 -21.06 -16.89 5.63
C ARG A 96 -20.85 -17.92 4.52
N SER A 97 -20.09 -17.57 3.48
CA SER A 97 -19.77 -18.46 2.37
C SER A 97 -18.92 -19.66 2.81
N VAL A 98 -17.97 -19.47 3.72
CA VAL A 98 -17.19 -20.58 4.31
C VAL A 98 -18.09 -21.52 5.11
N LEU A 99 -18.96 -20.98 5.96
CA LEU A 99 -19.90 -21.77 6.77
C LEU A 99 -20.94 -22.51 5.91
N ALA A 100 -21.45 -21.88 4.84
CA ALA A 100 -22.39 -22.51 3.91
C ALA A 100 -21.78 -23.75 3.23
N LYS A 101 -20.48 -23.70 2.88
CA LYS A 101 -19.76 -24.85 2.32
C LYS A 101 -19.57 -25.97 3.34
N LYS A 102 -19.38 -25.62 4.62
CA LYS A 102 -19.17 -26.56 5.72
C LYS A 102 -20.47 -27.23 6.19
N PHE A 103 -21.58 -26.49 6.20
CA PHE A 103 -22.87 -26.93 6.70
C PHE A 103 -23.95 -26.79 5.63
N ASN A 104 -24.19 -27.87 4.88
CA ASN A 104 -25.11 -27.90 3.73
C ASN A 104 -26.61 -27.99 4.10
N ASN A 105 -26.94 -28.19 5.38
CA ASN A 105 -28.32 -28.43 5.84
C ASN A 105 -28.91 -27.26 6.63
N LEU A 106 -28.18 -26.16 6.83
CA LEU A 106 -28.68 -25.00 7.57
C LEU A 106 -29.50 -24.10 6.66
N ASN A 107 -30.61 -23.58 7.17
CA ASN A 107 -31.34 -22.52 6.48
C ASN A 107 -30.64 -21.15 6.65
N ASP A 108 -31.08 -20.14 5.91
CA ASP A 108 -30.45 -18.82 5.93
C ASP A 108 -30.44 -18.16 7.32
N THR A 109 -31.47 -18.37 8.13
CA THR A 109 -31.55 -17.82 9.50
C THR A 109 -30.53 -18.48 10.42
N GLU A 110 -30.43 -19.81 10.38
CA GLU A 110 -29.43 -20.57 11.15
C GLU A 110 -28.01 -20.23 10.72
N LEU A 111 -27.78 -20.10 9.42
CA LEU A 111 -26.49 -19.75 8.87
C LEU A 111 -26.07 -18.31 9.24
N ASN A 112 -27.01 -17.36 9.22
CA ASN A 112 -26.75 -15.99 9.67
C ASN A 112 -26.46 -15.94 11.17
N ALA A 113 -27.19 -16.69 12.00
CA ALA A 113 -26.93 -16.78 13.44
C ALA A 113 -25.56 -17.42 13.73
N LEU A 114 -25.16 -18.45 12.98
CA LEU A 114 -23.84 -19.05 13.11
C LEU A 114 -22.72 -18.11 12.65
N THR A 115 -22.94 -17.39 11.54
CA THR A 115 -22.01 -16.38 11.03
C THR A 115 -21.85 -15.24 12.03
N HIS A 116 -22.95 -14.82 12.66
CA HIS A 116 -22.98 -13.76 13.66
C HIS A 116 -22.04 -14.03 14.85
N ASN A 117 -21.85 -15.29 15.23
CA ASN A 117 -20.93 -15.70 16.31
C ASN A 117 -19.45 -15.53 15.95
N LEU A 118 -19.11 -15.34 14.67
CA LEU A 118 -17.75 -15.09 14.19
C LEU A 118 -17.55 -13.63 13.80
N ILE A 119 -18.59 -13.03 13.22
CA ILE A 119 -18.57 -11.65 12.75
C ILE A 119 -19.97 -11.08 12.84
N ALA A 120 -20.10 -9.92 13.50
CA ALA A 120 -21.40 -9.30 13.69
C ALA A 120 -22.16 -9.10 12.38
N ILE A 121 -23.46 -9.43 12.35
CA ILE A 121 -24.28 -9.14 11.17
C ILE A 121 -24.32 -7.62 10.93
N PRO A 122 -24.18 -7.13 9.67
CA PRO A 122 -23.94 -5.71 9.40
C PRO A 122 -24.96 -4.74 10.01
N GLU A 123 -26.22 -5.17 10.18
CA GLU A 123 -27.30 -4.35 10.74
C GLU A 123 -27.11 -3.98 12.23
N ILE A 124 -26.37 -4.80 12.99
CA ILE A 124 -26.17 -4.59 14.44
C ILE A 124 -24.71 -4.42 14.85
N ALA A 125 -23.78 -4.49 13.89
CA ALA A 125 -22.34 -4.41 14.16
C ALA A 125 -21.94 -3.07 14.81
N GLY A 126 -21.11 -3.14 15.85
CA GLY A 126 -20.62 -1.96 16.59
C GLY A 126 -19.52 -1.17 15.88
N HIS A 127 -18.62 -1.85 15.15
CA HIS A 127 -17.52 -1.17 14.46
C HIS A 127 -17.98 -0.16 13.39
N PRO A 128 -18.99 -0.44 12.53
CA PRO A 128 -19.49 0.54 11.56
C PRO A 128 -20.16 1.77 12.15
N VAL A 129 -20.49 1.77 13.44
CA VAL A 129 -20.99 2.97 14.12
C VAL A 129 -19.86 3.73 14.85
N GLY A 130 -18.62 3.24 14.78
CA GLY A 130 -17.46 3.75 15.51
C GLY A 130 -17.54 3.56 17.03
N GLY A 131 -18.46 2.71 17.48
CA GLY A 131 -18.74 2.45 18.89
C GLY A 131 -17.96 1.28 19.48
N ALA A 132 -17.33 0.46 18.65
CA ALA A 132 -16.55 -0.68 19.08
C ALA A 132 -15.05 -0.48 18.89
N VAL A 133 -14.25 -1.18 19.69
CA VAL A 133 -12.80 -1.17 19.66
C VAL A 133 -12.26 -2.57 20.01
N ASP A 134 -11.25 -3.01 19.28
CA ASP A 134 -10.47 -4.22 19.57
C ASP A 134 -9.08 -3.79 20.07
N LEU A 135 -8.68 -4.31 21.24
CA LEU A 135 -7.43 -3.89 21.88
C LEU A 135 -6.82 -4.94 22.82
N THR A 136 -5.54 -4.76 23.11
CA THR A 136 -4.76 -5.53 24.08
C THR A 136 -3.94 -4.61 25.00
N LEU A 137 -3.18 -5.20 25.92
CA LEU A 137 -2.26 -4.51 26.82
C LEU A 137 -0.82 -4.69 26.32
N VAL A 138 0.00 -3.66 26.45
CA VAL A 138 1.46 -3.71 26.28
C VAL A 138 2.14 -3.21 27.55
N ASP A 139 3.36 -3.65 27.78
CA ASP A 139 4.20 -3.09 28.84
C ASP A 139 4.77 -1.71 28.46
N ILE A 140 5.58 -1.12 29.35
CA ILE A 140 6.24 0.18 29.09
C ILE A 140 7.25 0.15 27.93
N ASN A 141 7.70 -1.04 27.51
CA ASN A 141 8.63 -1.24 26.39
C ASN A 141 7.89 -1.61 25.09
N ASP A 142 6.56 -1.46 25.05
CA ASP A 142 5.71 -1.82 23.91
C ASP A 142 5.68 -3.32 23.58
N VAL A 143 5.99 -4.17 24.57
CA VAL A 143 5.85 -5.63 24.44
C VAL A 143 4.42 -6.03 24.81
N GLU A 144 3.71 -6.68 23.89
CA GLU A 144 2.36 -7.19 24.14
C GLU A 144 2.33 -8.19 25.30
N CYS A 145 1.36 -7.97 26.20
CA CYS A 145 1.06 -8.90 27.27
C CYS A 145 0.49 -10.19 26.68
N ASP A 146 0.93 -11.35 27.18
CA ASP A 146 0.34 -12.62 26.77
C ASP A 146 -1.10 -12.72 27.28
N MET A 147 -2.04 -12.71 26.33
CA MET A 147 -3.47 -12.84 26.58
C MET A 147 -3.96 -14.28 26.34
N GLY A 148 -3.09 -15.22 26.01
CA GLY A 148 -3.39 -16.62 25.78
C GLY A 148 -3.86 -16.97 24.37
N THR A 149 -4.31 -15.99 23.59
CA THR A 149 -4.51 -16.08 22.13
C THR A 149 -4.14 -14.74 21.50
N ARG A 150 -3.88 -14.71 20.19
CA ARG A 150 -3.85 -13.44 19.45
C ARG A 150 -5.27 -12.92 19.26
N ILE A 151 -5.39 -11.62 18.96
CA ILE A 151 -6.65 -11.05 18.47
C ILE A 151 -7.00 -11.73 17.15
N ALA A 152 -8.31 -11.94 16.94
CA ALA A 152 -8.86 -12.62 15.76
C ALA A 152 -8.34 -14.06 15.50
N ASP A 153 -7.72 -14.72 16.50
CA ASP A 153 -7.35 -16.13 16.41
C ASP A 153 -8.54 -17.04 16.78
N PHE A 154 -9.41 -17.28 15.80
CA PHE A 154 -10.60 -18.12 15.96
C PHE A 154 -10.33 -19.64 15.90
N SER A 155 -9.06 -20.07 15.99
CA SER A 155 -8.69 -21.50 15.95
C SER A 155 -9.23 -22.29 17.15
N ASP A 156 -9.38 -21.63 18.31
CA ASP A 156 -9.98 -22.19 19.52
C ASP A 156 -11.03 -21.23 20.08
N SER A 157 -12.30 -21.51 19.76
CA SER A 157 -13.45 -20.69 20.16
C SER A 157 -13.68 -20.60 21.68
N ASP A 158 -13.10 -21.50 22.48
CA ASP A 158 -13.21 -21.40 23.94
C ASP A 158 -12.11 -20.51 24.54
N ARG A 159 -10.89 -20.56 23.96
CA ARG A 159 -9.77 -19.75 24.44
C ARG A 159 -9.94 -18.25 24.16
N ILE A 160 -10.70 -17.86 23.14
CA ILE A 160 -10.96 -16.45 22.84
C ILE A 160 -11.96 -15.78 23.80
N ARG A 161 -12.75 -16.56 24.56
CA ARG A 161 -13.75 -16.01 25.50
C ARG A 161 -13.09 -15.27 26.65
N THR A 162 -13.66 -14.15 27.08
CA THR A 162 -13.14 -13.34 28.21
C THR A 162 -12.89 -14.19 29.45
N PHE A 163 -13.82 -15.09 29.76
CA PHE A 163 -13.68 -16.05 30.87
C PHE A 163 -13.39 -17.45 30.32
N CYS A 164 -12.12 -17.78 30.20
CA CYS A 164 -11.64 -19.11 29.84
C CYS A 164 -10.95 -19.78 31.04
N ARG A 165 -11.12 -21.09 31.21
CA ARG A 165 -10.41 -21.88 32.23
C ARG A 165 -9.11 -22.49 31.72
N ASN A 166 -8.92 -22.52 30.40
CA ASN A 166 -7.79 -23.17 29.73
C ASN A 166 -6.72 -22.14 29.31
N ILE A 167 -6.37 -21.26 30.24
CA ILE A 167 -5.31 -20.24 30.11
C ILE A 167 -4.53 -20.16 31.43
N THR A 168 -3.33 -19.61 31.39
CA THR A 168 -2.49 -19.45 32.60
C THR A 168 -3.06 -18.38 33.53
N ASP A 169 -2.63 -18.40 34.80
CA ASP A 169 -3.04 -17.38 35.78
C ASP A 169 -2.60 -15.96 35.35
N ASP A 170 -1.44 -15.82 34.72
CA ASP A 170 -0.95 -14.54 34.18
C ASP A 170 -1.82 -14.05 33.01
N GLN A 171 -2.17 -14.93 32.07
CA GLN A 171 -3.08 -14.60 30.96
C GLN A 171 -4.46 -14.18 31.48
N LEU A 172 -4.96 -14.88 32.49
CA LEU A 172 -6.22 -14.54 33.14
C LEU A 172 -6.14 -13.19 33.88
N MET A 173 -5.01 -12.90 34.53
CA MET A 173 -4.78 -11.62 35.19
C MET A 173 -4.75 -10.46 34.17
N ASN A 174 -4.05 -10.62 33.06
CA ASN A 174 -3.99 -9.61 31.99
C ASN A 174 -5.40 -9.31 31.43
N ARG A 175 -6.20 -10.34 31.15
CA ARG A 175 -7.60 -10.18 30.72
C ARG A 175 -8.46 -9.49 31.77
N ARG A 176 -8.25 -9.77 33.06
CA ARG A 176 -8.98 -9.10 34.16
C ARG A 176 -8.63 -7.63 34.26
N ILE A 177 -7.34 -7.28 34.19
CA ILE A 177 -6.89 -5.88 34.21
C ILE A 177 -7.53 -5.12 33.05
N LEU A 178 -7.50 -5.68 31.84
CA LEU A 178 -8.13 -5.09 30.66
C LEU A 178 -9.64 -4.91 30.87
N LEU A 179 -10.33 -5.98 31.25
CA LEU A 179 -11.78 -5.99 31.49
C LEU A 179 -12.20 -4.94 32.52
N GLU A 180 -11.50 -4.87 33.66
CA GLU A 180 -11.78 -3.92 34.73
C GLU A 180 -11.54 -2.48 34.27
N ALA A 181 -10.40 -2.21 33.63
CA ALA A 181 -10.05 -0.87 33.17
C ALA A 181 -11.08 -0.35 32.14
N MET A 182 -11.53 -1.20 31.23
CA MET A 182 -12.54 -0.87 30.23
C MET A 182 -13.94 -0.69 30.84
N THR A 183 -14.38 -1.61 31.71
CA THR A 183 -15.72 -1.57 32.32
C THR A 183 -15.88 -0.42 33.32
N ASN A 184 -14.82 -0.03 34.04
CA ASN A 184 -14.82 1.15 34.92
C ASN A 184 -15.12 2.46 34.14
N GLU A 185 -14.83 2.47 32.85
CA GLU A 185 -15.18 3.57 31.93
C GLU A 185 -16.46 3.30 31.12
N ASN A 186 -17.29 2.36 31.57
CA ASN A 186 -18.59 1.99 31.01
C ASN A 186 -18.53 1.44 29.57
N PHE A 187 -17.42 0.83 29.16
CA PHE A 187 -17.44 -0.05 27.99
C PHE A 187 -18.18 -1.34 28.32
N ALA A 188 -18.93 -1.86 27.37
CA ALA A 188 -19.54 -3.18 27.44
C ALA A 188 -18.55 -4.20 26.85
N PRO A 189 -18.12 -5.22 27.61
CA PRO A 189 -17.31 -6.30 27.07
C PRO A 189 -18.18 -7.25 26.25
N PHE A 190 -17.63 -7.80 25.17
CA PHE A 190 -18.21 -8.97 24.51
C PHE A 190 -17.57 -10.24 25.07
N TYR A 191 -18.31 -11.02 25.87
CA TYR A 191 -17.72 -12.19 26.53
C TYR A 191 -17.27 -13.32 25.59
N GLY A 192 -17.63 -13.25 24.31
CA GLY A 192 -17.15 -14.14 23.26
C GLY A 192 -15.70 -13.86 22.82
N GLU A 193 -15.22 -12.63 22.96
CA GLU A 193 -13.90 -12.18 22.50
C GLU A 193 -13.26 -11.28 23.56
N TRP A 194 -12.15 -11.73 24.17
CA TRP A 194 -11.53 -11.01 25.28
C TRP A 194 -11.03 -9.59 24.94
N TRP A 195 -10.82 -9.30 23.65
CA TRP A 195 -10.31 -8.03 23.12
C TRP A 195 -11.39 -7.01 22.77
N HIS A 196 -12.65 -7.44 22.62
CA HIS A 196 -13.72 -6.61 22.02
C HIS A 196 -14.52 -5.85 23.07
N PHE A 197 -14.63 -4.54 22.87
CA PHE A 197 -15.37 -3.65 23.76
C PHE A 197 -16.21 -2.63 22.99
N SER A 198 -17.44 -2.44 23.45
CA SER A 198 -18.45 -1.61 22.81
C SER A 198 -18.87 -0.43 23.70
N TYR A 199 -19.05 0.74 23.12
CA TYR A 199 -19.53 1.95 23.79
C TYR A 199 -20.48 2.73 22.90
N GLY A 200 -21.71 2.92 23.38
CA GLY A 200 -22.73 3.74 22.72
C GLY A 200 -23.36 3.13 21.47
N ASP A 201 -22.98 1.92 21.07
CA ASP A 201 -23.69 1.15 20.04
C ASP A 201 -24.84 0.31 20.64
N ARG A 202 -25.42 -0.58 19.82
CA ARG A 202 -26.56 -1.41 20.22
C ARG A 202 -26.17 -2.51 21.19
N GLU A 203 -24.95 -3.04 21.08
CA GLU A 203 -24.44 -4.06 21.99
C GLU A 203 -24.20 -3.47 23.37
N TRP A 204 -23.57 -2.28 23.44
CA TRP A 204 -23.42 -1.52 24.67
C TRP A 204 -24.76 -1.23 25.35
N ALA A 205 -25.74 -0.79 24.56
CA ALA A 205 -27.07 -0.51 25.08
C ALA A 205 -27.77 -1.78 25.57
N ALA A 206 -27.65 -2.90 24.85
CA ALA A 206 -28.20 -4.18 25.30
C ALA A 206 -27.54 -4.67 26.60
N PHE A 207 -26.22 -4.59 26.69
CA PHE A 207 -25.44 -4.98 27.88
C PHE A 207 -25.84 -4.19 29.12
N TYR A 208 -25.98 -2.86 29.00
CA TYR A 208 -26.36 -1.99 30.12
C TYR A 208 -27.88 -1.76 30.27
N GLY A 209 -28.73 -2.52 29.55
CA GLY A 209 -30.19 -2.43 29.64
C GLY A 209 -30.77 -1.06 29.23
N LYS A 210 -30.14 -0.39 28.25
CA LYS A 210 -30.59 0.89 27.69
C LYS A 210 -31.60 0.67 26.56
N ALA A 211 -32.61 1.53 26.48
CA ALA A 211 -33.64 1.46 25.44
C ALA A 211 -33.12 1.81 24.02
N SER A 212 -32.04 2.59 23.93
CA SER A 212 -31.46 3.04 22.66
C SER A 212 -29.94 3.13 22.74
N ALA A 213 -29.29 2.84 21.61
CA ALA A 213 -27.90 3.19 21.37
C ALA A 213 -27.72 4.72 21.30
N ILE A 214 -26.48 5.19 21.49
CA ILE A 214 -26.08 6.58 21.31
C ILE A 214 -25.81 6.85 19.83
N TYR A 215 -25.08 5.93 19.18
CA TYR A 215 -24.55 6.08 17.82
C TYR A 215 -25.38 5.31 16.78
N GLY A 216 -25.36 5.83 15.55
CA GLY A 216 -25.79 5.14 14.34
C GLY A 216 -24.61 4.99 13.36
N THR A 217 -24.81 4.26 12.26
CA THR A 217 -23.78 3.98 11.26
C THR A 217 -23.12 5.25 10.75
N VAL A 218 -21.79 5.22 10.66
CA VAL A 218 -21.02 6.24 9.95
C VAL A 218 -20.62 5.67 8.61
N ASP A 219 -20.88 6.44 7.57
CA ASP A 219 -20.42 6.17 6.23
C ASP A 219 -19.36 7.22 5.90
N LEU A 220 -18.10 6.87 6.17
CA LEU A 220 -16.99 7.72 5.77
C LEU A 220 -16.76 7.50 4.29
N ALA A 221 -16.83 8.58 3.51
CA ALA A 221 -16.25 8.54 2.19
C ALA A 221 -14.81 8.04 2.30
N PRO A 222 -14.34 7.14 1.39
CA PRO A 222 -12.93 6.81 1.30
C PRO A 222 -12.11 8.10 1.31
N ILE A 223 -10.92 8.05 1.93
CA ILE A 223 -9.95 9.14 1.74
C ILE A 223 -9.83 9.32 0.23
N GLU A 224 -10.00 10.56 -0.25
CA GLU A 224 -9.89 10.87 -1.67
C GLU A 224 -8.64 10.18 -2.19
N LYS A 225 -8.85 9.11 -2.98
CA LYS A 225 -7.75 8.46 -3.66
C LYS A 225 -7.07 9.59 -4.43
N PRO A 226 -5.74 9.79 -4.36
CA PRO A 226 -5.10 10.42 -5.50
C PRO A 226 -5.58 9.59 -6.69
N ASP A 227 -6.11 10.27 -7.71
CA ASP A 227 -6.87 9.65 -8.78
C ASP A 227 -6.41 8.22 -9.06
N THR A 228 -7.36 7.27 -9.12
CA THR A 228 -7.04 5.83 -9.31
C THR A 228 -6.03 5.59 -10.41
N ILE A 229 -5.95 6.52 -11.37
CA ILE A 229 -4.90 6.65 -12.36
C ILE A 229 -4.29 8.06 -12.24
N SER A 230 -2.97 8.14 -12.10
CA SER A 230 -2.19 9.37 -12.16
C SER A 230 -1.29 9.36 -13.39
N LEU A 231 -1.14 10.49 -14.08
CA LEU A 231 -0.17 10.66 -15.16
C LEU A 231 0.95 11.60 -14.70
N ILE A 232 2.19 11.11 -14.66
CA ILE A 232 3.35 11.85 -14.16
C ILE A 232 4.45 11.87 -15.23
N THR A 233 4.99 13.04 -15.53
CA THR A 233 6.13 13.21 -16.46
C THR A 233 7.44 13.33 -15.70
N SER A 234 8.52 12.79 -16.27
CA SER A 234 9.90 12.82 -15.77
C SER A 234 10.80 13.58 -16.74
N ALA A 235 11.56 14.56 -16.25
CA ALA A 235 12.42 15.42 -17.07
C ALA A 235 11.66 15.99 -18.30
N GLY A 236 10.42 16.42 -18.08
CA GLY A 236 9.56 17.03 -19.12
C GLY A 236 8.96 16.06 -20.14
N GLY A 237 9.14 14.75 -19.97
CA GLY A 237 8.63 13.73 -20.89
C GLY A 237 8.33 12.40 -20.19
N ASN A 238 8.25 11.31 -20.95
CA ASN A 238 8.11 9.94 -20.48
C ASN A 238 6.94 9.76 -19.52
N GLY A 239 5.76 10.24 -19.97
CA GLY A 239 4.53 10.22 -19.19
C GLY A 239 4.23 8.80 -18.72
N THR A 240 4.24 8.62 -17.41
CA THR A 240 3.98 7.34 -16.75
C THR A 240 2.57 7.37 -16.19
N ALA A 241 1.69 6.56 -16.77
CA ALA A 241 0.36 6.34 -16.22
C ALA A 241 0.46 5.30 -15.10
N ILE A 242 0.13 5.70 -13.87
CA ILE A 242 0.21 4.83 -12.70
C ILE A 242 -1.19 4.58 -12.17
N GLN A 243 -1.59 3.31 -12.13
CA GLN A 243 -2.84 2.90 -11.50
C GLN A 243 -2.60 2.33 -10.10
N LEU A 244 -3.42 2.73 -9.13
CA LEU A 244 -3.46 2.09 -7.82
C LEU A 244 -4.27 0.78 -7.89
N ILE A 245 -3.70 -0.30 -7.38
CA ILE A 245 -4.35 -1.62 -7.30
C ILE A 245 -4.27 -2.18 -5.88
N ASP A 246 -5.20 -3.07 -5.54
CA ASP A 246 -5.45 -3.59 -4.19
C ASP A 246 -4.72 -4.91 -3.90
N ARG A 247 -4.24 -5.61 -4.93
CA ARG A 247 -3.47 -6.85 -4.79
C ARG A 247 -2.46 -6.99 -5.93
N PRO A 248 -1.44 -7.84 -5.77
CA PRO A 248 -0.68 -8.33 -6.91
C PRO A 248 -1.59 -9.05 -7.91
N TRP A 249 -1.27 -8.87 -9.19
CA TRP A 249 -1.95 -9.52 -10.30
C TRP A 249 -1.06 -10.57 -10.95
N GLU A 250 -1.67 -11.42 -11.77
CA GLU A 250 -0.94 -12.28 -12.68
C GLU A 250 -0.33 -11.45 -13.83
N ARG A 251 0.77 -11.92 -14.41
CA ARG A 251 1.53 -11.16 -15.41
C ARG A 251 0.68 -10.66 -16.58
N TYR A 252 -0.27 -11.48 -17.05
CA TYR A 252 -1.15 -11.14 -18.17
C TYR A 252 -2.13 -10.00 -17.84
N GLU A 253 -2.54 -9.84 -16.58
CA GLU A 253 -3.47 -8.80 -16.15
C GLU A 253 -2.78 -7.43 -16.25
N TYR A 254 -1.53 -7.33 -15.77
CA TYR A 254 -0.73 -6.12 -15.88
C TYR A 254 -0.46 -5.71 -17.32
N GLU A 255 -0.13 -6.68 -18.19
CA GLU A 255 0.12 -6.42 -19.61
C GLU A 255 -1.14 -5.88 -20.32
N ALA A 256 -2.29 -6.51 -20.07
CA ALA A 256 -3.56 -6.13 -20.68
C ALA A 256 -4.02 -4.75 -20.18
N ALA A 257 -3.99 -4.53 -18.87
CA ALA A 257 -4.36 -3.25 -18.26
C ALA A 257 -3.39 -2.14 -18.68
N GLY A 258 -2.09 -2.43 -18.75
CA GLY A 258 -1.07 -1.45 -19.13
C GLY A 258 -1.24 -0.95 -20.55
N LYS A 259 -1.51 -1.86 -21.51
CA LYS A 259 -1.85 -1.49 -22.89
C LYS A 259 -3.07 -0.58 -22.95
N ALA A 260 -4.15 -0.95 -22.27
CA ALA A 260 -5.38 -0.16 -22.23
C ALA A 260 -5.13 1.23 -21.61
N LEU A 261 -4.34 1.29 -20.53
CA LEU A 261 -4.04 2.50 -19.80
C LEU A 261 -3.23 3.49 -20.64
N VAL A 262 -2.14 3.02 -21.27
CA VAL A 262 -1.33 3.84 -22.19
C VAL A 262 -2.20 4.35 -23.35
N SER A 263 -2.95 3.48 -24.03
CA SER A 263 -3.83 3.91 -25.14
C SER A 263 -4.87 4.95 -24.72
N SER A 264 -5.41 4.87 -23.51
CA SER A 264 -6.40 5.83 -23.01
C SER A 264 -5.80 7.22 -22.70
N LEU A 265 -4.51 7.28 -22.37
CA LEU A 265 -3.81 8.50 -21.95
C LEU A 265 -2.73 8.97 -22.93
N GLU A 266 -2.57 8.29 -24.07
CA GLU A 266 -1.58 8.63 -25.11
C GLU A 266 -1.77 10.08 -25.60
N VAL A 267 -3.01 10.53 -25.74
CA VAL A 267 -3.35 11.92 -26.12
C VAL A 267 -2.85 12.96 -25.12
N TYR A 268 -2.61 12.55 -23.86
CA TYR A 268 -2.05 13.38 -22.80
C TYR A 268 -0.55 13.15 -22.58
N GLY A 269 0.09 12.33 -23.42
CA GLY A 269 1.53 12.07 -23.39
C GLY A 269 1.95 10.85 -22.57
N ALA A 270 1.06 9.90 -22.32
CA ALA A 270 1.45 8.62 -21.73
C ALA A 270 2.30 7.79 -22.70
N GLU A 271 3.49 7.37 -22.27
CA GLU A 271 4.41 6.50 -23.01
C GLU A 271 4.47 5.09 -22.39
N GLN A 272 4.17 4.98 -21.09
CA GLN A 272 4.30 3.75 -20.32
C GLN A 272 3.26 3.68 -19.19
N ALA A 273 3.05 2.48 -18.67
CA ALA A 273 2.13 2.24 -17.56
C ALA A 273 2.78 1.39 -16.46
N GLY A 274 2.39 1.66 -15.23
CA GLY A 274 2.73 0.87 -14.06
C GLY A 274 1.62 0.85 -13.02
N PHE A 275 1.78 -0.01 -12.03
CA PHE A 275 0.76 -0.34 -11.07
C PHE A 275 1.36 -0.29 -9.68
N LEU A 276 0.76 0.51 -8.81
CA LEU A 276 1.23 0.69 -7.45
C LEU A 276 0.32 -0.08 -6.49
N ILE A 277 0.92 -1.03 -5.78
CA ILE A 277 0.27 -1.85 -4.75
C ILE A 277 0.68 -1.25 -3.40
N ALA A 278 -0.11 -0.29 -2.92
CA ALA A 278 0.25 0.53 -1.76
C ALA A 278 0.47 -0.31 -0.49
N ASP A 279 -0.39 -1.31 -0.26
CA ASP A 279 -0.40 -2.12 0.96
C ASP A 279 0.90 -2.90 1.20
N ILE A 280 1.61 -3.27 0.13
CA ILE A 280 2.89 -3.98 0.21
C ILE A 280 4.07 -3.12 -0.24
N SER A 281 3.85 -1.83 -0.47
CA SER A 281 4.87 -0.90 -1.00
C SER A 281 5.64 -1.51 -2.18
N HIS A 282 4.90 -1.90 -3.22
CA HIS A 282 5.46 -2.47 -4.44
C HIS A 282 4.94 -1.73 -5.68
N PHE A 283 5.84 -1.45 -6.61
CA PHE A 283 5.51 -0.86 -7.90
C PHE A 283 5.88 -1.80 -9.05
N GLU A 284 4.88 -2.15 -9.85
CA GLU A 284 5.00 -3.12 -10.94
C GLU A 284 4.82 -2.42 -12.29
N MET A 285 5.82 -2.52 -13.17
CA MET A 285 5.68 -2.07 -14.56
C MET A 285 4.75 -2.98 -15.33
N ALA A 286 4.00 -2.44 -16.30
CA ALA A 286 3.09 -3.23 -17.12
C ALA A 286 3.77 -4.42 -17.80
N GLY A 287 5.02 -4.25 -18.26
CA GLY A 287 5.79 -5.30 -18.91
C GLY A 287 6.70 -6.10 -17.99
N GLY A 288 6.78 -5.77 -16.69
CA GLY A 288 7.64 -6.42 -15.69
C GLY A 288 9.10 -5.96 -15.67
N GLU A 289 9.46 -5.05 -16.56
CA GLU A 289 10.80 -4.48 -16.66
C GLU A 289 11.11 -3.51 -15.52
N PHE A 290 12.38 -3.09 -15.45
CA PHE A 290 12.79 -1.99 -14.57
C PHE A 290 12.75 -0.64 -15.32
N CYS A 291 12.03 0.33 -14.76
CA CYS A 291 12.03 1.71 -15.23
C CYS A 291 12.34 2.71 -14.11
N GLY A 292 13.47 3.42 -14.22
CA GLY A 292 13.90 4.42 -13.23
C GLY A 292 12.98 5.65 -13.15
N ASN A 293 12.43 6.09 -14.29
CA ASN A 293 11.50 7.24 -14.32
C ASN A 293 10.17 6.89 -13.65
N ALA A 294 9.61 5.73 -14.01
CA ALA A 294 8.38 5.23 -13.41
C ALA A 294 8.56 4.96 -11.91
N THR A 295 9.73 4.46 -11.49
CA THR A 295 10.09 4.33 -10.07
C THR A 295 9.98 5.67 -9.33
N CYS A 296 10.60 6.74 -9.86
CA CYS A 296 10.50 8.06 -9.26
C CYS A 296 9.06 8.62 -9.26
N ALA A 297 8.23 8.27 -10.26
CA ALA A 297 6.83 8.68 -10.32
C ALA A 297 5.99 7.94 -9.27
N ALA A 298 6.22 6.63 -9.09
CA ALA A 298 5.59 5.83 -8.05
C ALA A 298 5.95 6.33 -6.64
N ALA A 299 7.21 6.68 -6.41
CA ALA A 299 7.66 7.29 -5.16
C ALA A 299 6.89 8.57 -4.81
N LEU A 300 6.60 9.42 -5.82
CA LEU A 300 5.82 10.64 -5.63
C LEU A 300 4.38 10.33 -5.20
N ILE A 301 3.75 9.30 -5.75
CA ILE A 301 2.40 8.87 -5.34
C ILE A 301 2.42 8.27 -3.94
N LEU A 302 3.36 7.37 -3.65
CA LEU A 302 3.54 6.78 -2.31
C LEU A 302 3.77 7.85 -1.23
N SER A 303 4.59 8.86 -1.54
CA SER A 303 4.84 9.99 -0.64
C SER A 303 3.56 10.74 -0.30
N LYS A 304 2.69 10.97 -1.30
CA LYS A 304 1.38 11.59 -1.08
C LYS A 304 0.43 10.70 -0.28
N LEU A 305 0.37 9.40 -0.57
CA LEU A 305 -0.49 8.44 0.14
C LEU A 305 -0.11 8.27 1.61
N SER A 306 1.20 8.21 1.89
CA SER A 306 1.73 8.03 3.24
C SER A 306 1.91 9.34 4.01
N ASN A 307 1.81 10.48 3.33
CA ASN A 307 2.16 11.80 3.84
C ASN A 307 3.61 11.87 4.40
N GLN A 308 4.54 11.15 3.76
CA GLN A 308 5.96 11.10 4.13
C GLN A 308 6.84 11.62 2.99
N PRO A 309 7.87 12.45 3.27
CA PRO A 309 8.79 12.95 2.25
C PRO A 309 9.83 11.91 1.81
N ILE A 310 9.92 10.78 2.53
CA ILE A 310 10.80 9.66 2.23
C ILE A 310 9.97 8.38 2.23
N VAL A 311 10.09 7.59 1.17
CA VAL A 311 9.38 6.31 1.01
C VAL A 311 10.34 5.20 0.62
N ASN A 312 10.06 3.99 1.11
CA ASN A 312 10.81 2.79 0.76
C ASN A 312 9.86 1.78 0.13
N PHE A 313 10.22 1.22 -1.01
CA PHE A 313 9.36 0.31 -1.77
C PHE A 313 10.18 -0.60 -2.68
N SER A 314 9.57 -1.69 -3.15
CA SER A 314 10.15 -2.59 -4.14
C SER A 314 9.63 -2.27 -5.54
N VAL A 315 10.38 -2.66 -6.57
CA VAL A 315 10.00 -2.42 -7.97
C VAL A 315 10.16 -3.68 -8.81
N SER A 316 9.42 -3.78 -9.91
CA SER A 316 9.61 -4.83 -10.91
C SER A 316 10.97 -4.76 -11.61
N GLY A 317 11.39 -5.89 -12.17
CA GLY A 317 12.62 -6.00 -12.97
C GLY A 317 13.93 -5.94 -12.16
N MET A 318 13.86 -5.73 -10.84
CA MET A 318 15.03 -5.72 -9.96
C MET A 318 14.68 -6.20 -8.54
N ASN A 319 15.59 -6.97 -7.94
CA ASN A 319 15.45 -7.40 -6.55
C ASN A 319 16.16 -6.42 -5.58
N VAL A 320 15.68 -5.18 -5.52
CA VAL A 320 16.23 -4.13 -4.65
C VAL A 320 15.11 -3.38 -3.91
N THR A 321 15.43 -2.91 -2.71
CA THR A 321 14.62 -1.88 -2.05
C THR A 321 15.07 -0.51 -2.53
N VAL A 322 14.12 0.28 -3.05
CA VAL A 322 14.33 1.66 -3.46
C VAL A 322 13.98 2.58 -2.30
N SER A 323 14.87 3.52 -1.99
CA SER A 323 14.60 4.60 -1.04
C SER A 323 14.53 5.92 -1.79
N SER A 324 13.38 6.60 -1.74
CA SER A 324 13.14 7.79 -2.52
C SER A 324 12.80 8.98 -1.63
N GLN A 325 13.46 10.12 -1.91
CA GLN A 325 13.19 11.41 -1.27
C GLN A 325 12.46 12.33 -2.25
N ILE A 326 11.37 12.92 -1.78
CA ILE A 326 10.51 13.82 -2.55
C ILE A 326 10.65 15.23 -1.97
N ASN A 327 10.97 16.19 -2.85
CA ASN A 327 11.02 17.61 -2.49
C ASN A 327 10.11 18.40 -3.43
N GLU A 328 9.06 19.01 -2.92
CA GLU A 328 8.24 19.94 -3.70
C GLU A 328 9.01 21.26 -3.89
N LEU A 329 9.20 21.68 -5.13
CA LEU A 329 9.93 22.91 -5.48
C LEU A 329 8.99 24.09 -5.72
N SER A 330 7.83 23.80 -6.29
CA SER A 330 6.71 24.71 -6.48
C SER A 330 5.44 23.88 -6.62
N ILE A 331 4.27 24.54 -6.57
CA ILE A 331 2.97 23.88 -6.77
C ILE A 331 3.03 23.03 -8.05
N GLY A 332 2.87 21.71 -7.87
CA GLY A 332 2.82 20.74 -8.97
C GLY A 332 4.16 20.33 -9.59
N ALA A 333 5.30 20.81 -9.07
CA ALA A 333 6.63 20.45 -9.54
C ALA A 333 7.52 19.91 -8.41
N TYR A 334 8.03 18.70 -8.60
CA TYR A 334 8.73 17.94 -7.58
C TYR A 334 10.12 17.56 -8.07
N ARG A 335 11.10 17.56 -7.17
CA ARG A 335 12.38 16.88 -7.36
C ARG A 335 12.35 15.58 -6.60
N VAL A 336 12.53 14.48 -7.32
CA VAL A 336 12.56 13.13 -6.74
C VAL A 336 13.97 12.57 -6.87
N ILE A 337 14.51 12.04 -5.77
CA ILE A 337 15.80 11.37 -5.73
C ILE A 337 15.54 9.93 -5.28
N SER A 338 15.71 8.96 -6.17
CA SER A 338 15.57 7.54 -5.87
C SER A 338 16.93 6.89 -5.75
N LYS A 339 17.17 6.14 -4.67
CA LYS A 339 18.40 5.41 -4.37
C LYS A 339 18.14 3.92 -4.46
N PHE A 340 18.94 3.25 -5.28
CA PHE A 340 18.92 1.82 -5.54
C PHE A 340 20.11 1.19 -4.81
N ALA A 341 19.86 0.56 -3.67
CA ALA A 341 20.91 -0.10 -2.89
C ALA A 341 21.21 -1.50 -3.45
N ASN A 342 22.49 -1.87 -3.50
CA ASN A 342 22.95 -3.19 -3.94
C ASN A 342 22.39 -3.60 -5.31
N ILE A 343 22.38 -2.66 -6.27
CA ILE A 343 22.01 -2.95 -7.65
C ILE A 343 23.01 -3.94 -8.25
N ASP A 344 22.54 -5.16 -8.51
CA ASP A 344 23.27 -6.14 -9.32
C ASP A 344 23.13 -5.75 -10.79
N TYR A 345 24.26 -5.50 -11.45
CA TYR A 345 24.32 -5.28 -12.88
C TYR A 345 25.57 -5.93 -13.47
N MET A 346 25.47 -6.36 -14.73
CA MET A 346 26.62 -6.87 -15.48
C MET A 346 27.05 -5.86 -16.53
N LEU A 347 28.36 -5.59 -16.56
CA LEU A 347 29.00 -4.83 -17.64
C LEU A 347 29.72 -5.78 -18.58
N SER A 348 29.46 -5.63 -19.87
CA SER A 348 30.20 -6.33 -20.92
C SER A 348 30.43 -5.43 -22.12
N LYS A 349 31.38 -5.80 -22.97
CA LYS A 349 31.68 -5.10 -24.22
C LYS A 349 31.30 -5.99 -25.39
N GLY A 350 30.79 -5.38 -26.45
CA GLY A 350 30.42 -6.04 -27.69
C GLY A 350 31.05 -5.36 -28.89
N CYS A 351 31.06 -6.07 -30.02
CA CYS A 351 31.41 -5.53 -31.32
C CYS A 351 30.31 -5.94 -32.30
N LEU A 352 29.78 -4.96 -33.03
CA LEU A 352 28.80 -5.15 -34.07
C LEU A 352 29.45 -5.69 -35.33
N SER A 353 28.65 -6.30 -36.21
CA SER A 353 29.13 -6.84 -37.50
C SER A 353 29.83 -5.81 -38.39
N ASP A 354 29.54 -4.52 -38.23
CA ASP A 354 30.16 -3.41 -38.97
C ASP A 354 31.44 -2.88 -38.29
N GLY A 355 31.88 -3.49 -37.20
CA GLY A 355 33.04 -3.08 -36.40
C GLY A 355 32.73 -2.04 -35.33
N GLY A 356 31.47 -1.61 -35.19
CA GLY A 356 31.04 -0.68 -34.14
C GLY A 356 31.24 -1.28 -32.75
N LEU A 357 31.91 -0.55 -31.85
CA LEU A 357 32.05 -0.96 -30.45
C LEU A 357 30.81 -0.55 -29.66
N VAL A 358 30.34 -1.45 -28.80
CA VAL A 358 29.21 -1.19 -27.89
C VAL A 358 29.57 -1.61 -26.47
N ASP A 359 29.01 -0.90 -25.50
CA ASP A 359 29.01 -1.32 -24.11
C ASP A 359 27.61 -1.83 -23.77
N ILE A 360 27.52 -2.91 -22.98
CA ILE A 360 26.27 -3.56 -22.61
C ILE A 360 26.15 -3.54 -21.09
N VAL A 361 25.00 -3.06 -20.60
CA VAL A 361 24.65 -2.99 -19.19
C VAL A 361 23.39 -3.81 -18.95
N ASP A 362 23.49 -4.92 -18.22
CA ASP A 362 22.36 -5.80 -17.90
C ASP A 362 21.93 -5.56 -16.45
N PHE A 363 20.70 -5.06 -16.23
CA PHE A 363 20.10 -4.88 -14.91
C PHE A 363 19.19 -6.05 -14.50
N GLY A 364 19.21 -7.17 -15.24
CA GLY A 364 18.29 -8.29 -15.07
C GLY A 364 17.00 -8.08 -15.86
N GLY A 365 16.12 -7.19 -15.39
CA GLY A 365 14.83 -6.91 -16.01
C GLY A 365 14.89 -6.06 -17.30
N ILE A 366 16.02 -5.43 -17.59
CA ILE A 366 16.28 -4.72 -18.85
C ILE A 366 17.78 -4.75 -19.18
N VAL A 367 18.08 -4.96 -20.46
CA VAL A 367 19.44 -4.87 -21.00
C VAL A 367 19.58 -3.60 -21.81
N HIS A 368 20.61 -2.79 -21.55
CA HIS A 368 20.94 -1.61 -22.33
C HIS A 368 22.19 -1.83 -23.17
N ILE A 369 22.10 -1.50 -24.46
CA ILE A 369 23.19 -1.55 -25.43
C ILE A 369 23.53 -0.11 -25.80
N ILE A 370 24.72 0.32 -25.41
CA ILE A 370 25.17 1.70 -25.47
C ILE A 370 26.02 1.88 -26.72
N ILE A 371 25.54 2.70 -27.65
CA ILE A 371 26.16 2.95 -28.95
C ILE A 371 26.67 4.39 -29.00
N ARG A 372 27.98 4.56 -29.17
CA ARG A 372 28.60 5.88 -29.38
C ARG A 372 28.58 6.26 -30.87
N ALA A 373 27.41 6.59 -31.38
CA ALA A 373 27.20 6.96 -32.78
C ALA A 373 26.13 8.04 -32.94
N ALA A 374 26.06 8.61 -34.14
CA ALA A 374 24.98 9.52 -34.51
C ALA A 374 23.62 8.80 -34.39
N PHE A 375 22.61 9.51 -33.89
CA PHE A 375 21.27 8.96 -33.76
C PHE A 375 20.61 8.85 -35.16
N PRO A 376 20.06 7.69 -35.54
CA PRO A 376 19.47 7.52 -36.86
C PRO A 376 18.29 8.47 -37.10
N ALA A 377 18.25 9.08 -38.29
CA ALA A 377 17.28 10.12 -38.60
C ALA A 377 15.85 9.56 -38.76
N SER A 378 15.72 8.37 -39.36
CA SER A 378 14.41 7.75 -39.65
C SER A 378 14.03 6.68 -38.62
N ALA A 379 12.73 6.56 -38.34
CA ALA A 379 12.23 5.51 -37.44
C ALA A 379 12.52 4.09 -37.95
N ASP A 380 12.45 3.87 -39.27
CA ASP A 380 12.74 2.58 -39.90
C ASP A 380 14.21 2.18 -39.73
N GLU A 381 15.13 3.14 -39.80
CA GLU A 381 16.55 2.88 -39.53
C GLU A 381 16.80 2.55 -38.06
N ARG A 382 16.17 3.28 -37.12
CA ARG A 382 16.25 2.96 -35.68
C ARG A 382 15.78 1.54 -35.41
N ARG A 383 14.63 1.16 -35.98
CA ARG A 383 14.08 -0.20 -35.85
C ARG A 383 15.02 -1.24 -36.43
N ARG A 384 15.52 -1.04 -37.66
CA ARG A 384 16.47 -1.96 -38.30
C ARG A 384 17.74 -2.16 -37.48
N VAL A 385 18.36 -1.06 -37.01
CA VAL A 385 19.58 -1.16 -36.19
C VAL A 385 19.26 -1.87 -34.88
N HIS A 386 18.18 -1.48 -34.20
CA HIS A 386 17.77 -2.09 -32.94
C HIS A 386 17.54 -3.61 -33.09
N GLU A 387 16.77 -4.04 -34.08
CA GLU A 387 16.51 -5.46 -34.37
C GLU A 387 17.80 -6.22 -34.72
N SER A 388 18.70 -5.61 -35.52
CA SER A 388 19.99 -6.21 -35.88
C SER A 388 20.86 -6.43 -34.65
N VAL A 389 21.01 -5.40 -33.81
CA VAL A 389 21.84 -5.43 -32.60
C VAL A 389 21.31 -6.47 -31.61
N ILE A 390 19.99 -6.53 -31.40
CA ILE A 390 19.36 -7.55 -30.53
C ILE A 390 19.65 -8.96 -31.03
N LYS A 391 19.54 -9.17 -32.35
CA LYS A 391 19.80 -10.47 -32.96
C LYS A 391 21.26 -10.87 -32.83
N GLU A 392 22.19 -9.95 -33.06
CA GLU A 392 23.64 -10.19 -32.96
C GLU A 392 24.07 -10.61 -31.55
N PHE A 393 23.52 -9.96 -30.52
CA PHE A 393 23.86 -10.28 -29.12
C PHE A 393 22.94 -11.33 -28.48
N GLY A 394 21.99 -11.90 -29.24
CA GLY A 394 21.09 -12.94 -28.73
C GLY A 394 20.10 -12.47 -27.65
N PHE A 395 19.74 -11.19 -27.64
CA PHE A 395 18.85 -10.61 -26.62
C PHE A 395 17.36 -10.66 -26.97
N ALA A 396 16.97 -11.32 -28.07
CA ALA A 396 15.56 -11.43 -28.47
C ALA A 396 14.67 -12.13 -27.43
N ALA A 397 15.26 -12.92 -26.53
CA ALA A 397 14.54 -13.60 -25.46
C ALA A 397 14.33 -12.72 -24.21
N LYS A 398 15.09 -11.63 -24.05
CA LYS A 398 15.01 -10.73 -22.88
C LYS A 398 13.66 -10.02 -22.81
N ASP A 399 13.26 -9.64 -21.60
CA ASP A 399 11.96 -9.02 -21.34
C ASP A 399 11.90 -7.58 -21.86
N ALA A 400 13.00 -6.84 -21.69
CA ALA A 400 13.19 -5.52 -22.27
C ALA A 400 14.63 -5.31 -22.74
N VAL A 401 14.78 -4.57 -23.85
CA VAL A 401 16.07 -4.15 -24.38
C VAL A 401 16.01 -2.68 -24.76
N GLY A 402 16.95 -1.89 -24.24
CA GLY A 402 17.19 -0.51 -24.65
C GLY A 402 18.42 -0.40 -25.53
N VAL A 403 18.30 0.23 -26.70
CA VAL A 403 19.45 0.65 -27.51
C VAL A 403 19.59 2.16 -27.36
N ILE A 404 20.71 2.58 -26.76
CA ILE A 404 20.94 3.96 -26.34
C ILE A 404 22.05 4.56 -27.20
N TRP A 405 21.68 5.45 -28.11
CA TRP A 405 22.65 6.26 -28.83
C TRP A 405 23.04 7.43 -27.96
N PHE A 406 24.32 7.67 -27.77
CA PHE A 406 24.76 8.83 -27.02
C PHE A 406 25.83 9.64 -27.77
N ASN A 407 25.73 10.94 -27.59
CA ASN A 407 26.74 11.90 -28.01
C ASN A 407 27.30 12.62 -26.77
N GLN A 408 28.59 12.90 -26.78
CA GLN A 408 29.24 13.62 -25.70
C GLN A 408 29.91 14.87 -26.24
N ILE A 409 29.52 16.02 -25.70
CA ILE A 409 30.15 17.32 -25.95
C ILE A 409 30.61 17.86 -24.59
N GLU A 410 31.93 17.94 -24.42
CA GLU A 410 32.59 18.32 -23.16
C GLU A 410 32.13 17.47 -21.95
N LYS A 411 31.40 18.10 -21.01
CA LYS A 411 30.88 17.51 -19.77
C LYS A 411 29.44 17.00 -19.89
N ILE A 412 28.75 17.30 -20.99
CA ILE A 412 27.35 16.94 -21.20
C ILE A 412 27.30 15.69 -22.07
N VAL A 413 26.61 14.66 -21.58
CA VAL A 413 26.25 13.48 -22.36
C VAL A 413 24.78 13.58 -22.70
N ALA A 414 24.44 13.54 -23.99
CA ALA A 414 23.07 13.52 -24.47
C ALA A 414 22.75 12.13 -25.01
N ILE A 415 21.59 11.59 -24.64
CA ILE A 415 21.14 10.26 -25.05
C ILE A 415 19.92 10.33 -25.95
N ASN A 416 19.77 9.31 -26.79
CA ASN A 416 18.58 9.04 -27.60
C ASN A 416 18.22 7.56 -27.37
N PRO A 417 17.32 7.29 -26.41
CA PRO A 417 16.97 5.94 -25.99
C PRO A 417 15.86 5.36 -26.86
N VAL A 418 16.06 4.16 -27.41
CA VAL A 418 14.98 3.37 -28.02
C VAL A 418 14.82 2.10 -27.22
N VAL A 419 13.63 1.89 -26.66
CA VAL A 419 13.34 0.77 -25.77
C VAL A 419 12.29 -0.12 -26.39
N TRP A 420 12.54 -1.43 -26.34
CA TRP A 420 11.60 -2.46 -26.69
C TRP A 420 11.26 -3.31 -25.48
N VAL A 421 9.97 -3.56 -25.28
CA VAL A 421 9.45 -4.42 -24.21
C VAL A 421 8.60 -5.52 -24.82
N LYS A 422 9.00 -6.78 -24.59
CA LYS A 422 8.50 -7.97 -25.27
C LYS A 422 7.05 -8.28 -24.94
N SER A 423 6.71 -8.29 -23.66
CA SER A 423 5.37 -8.62 -23.11
C SER A 423 4.27 -7.70 -23.67
N VAL A 424 4.57 -6.40 -23.76
CA VAL A 424 3.64 -5.41 -24.32
C VAL A 424 3.82 -5.17 -25.82
N ASN A 425 4.81 -5.81 -26.45
CA ASN A 425 5.23 -5.59 -27.85
C ASN A 425 5.35 -4.09 -28.19
N SER A 426 5.93 -3.32 -27.27
CA SER A 426 6.12 -1.88 -27.41
C SER A 426 7.51 -1.60 -27.95
N PHE A 427 7.61 -0.70 -28.94
CA PHE A 427 8.87 -0.17 -29.46
C PHE A 427 8.77 1.35 -29.42
N CYS A 428 9.49 1.97 -28.48
CA CYS A 428 9.35 3.38 -28.16
C CYS A 428 10.68 4.12 -28.29
N TYR A 429 10.67 5.26 -28.97
CA TYR A 429 11.72 6.27 -28.82
C TYR A 429 11.32 7.15 -27.64
N GLU A 430 11.89 6.88 -26.46
CA GLU A 430 11.45 7.53 -25.24
C GLU A 430 11.90 8.99 -25.20
N SER A 431 11.03 9.88 -24.76
CA SER A 431 11.40 11.29 -24.61
C SER A 431 12.33 11.54 -23.41
N SER A 432 12.38 10.60 -22.46
CA SER A 432 13.28 10.58 -21.30
C SER A 432 13.45 9.14 -20.81
N CYS A 433 14.67 8.73 -20.44
CA CYS A 433 14.98 7.35 -20.04
C CYS A 433 15.88 7.30 -18.80
N GLY A 434 15.29 6.93 -17.65
CA GLY A 434 16.02 6.82 -16.38
C GLY A 434 17.03 5.68 -16.36
N SER A 435 16.63 4.47 -16.78
CA SER A 435 17.53 3.29 -16.78
C SER A 435 18.65 3.41 -17.81
N GLY A 436 18.36 3.96 -19.00
CA GLY A 436 19.38 4.32 -19.99
C GLY A 436 20.35 5.39 -19.49
N SER A 437 19.87 6.38 -18.73
CA SER A 437 20.74 7.39 -18.09
C SER A 437 21.69 6.76 -17.08
N ILE A 438 21.23 5.81 -16.27
CA ILE A 438 22.07 5.05 -15.35
C ILE A 438 23.13 4.26 -16.13
N ALA A 439 22.72 3.51 -17.17
CA ALA A 439 23.62 2.72 -17.98
C ALA A 439 24.73 3.58 -18.62
N VAL A 440 24.36 4.72 -19.22
CA VAL A 440 25.32 5.65 -19.82
C VAL A 440 26.23 6.30 -18.76
N ALA A 441 25.71 6.60 -17.56
CA ALA A 441 26.52 7.13 -16.47
C ALA A 441 27.58 6.11 -16.00
N LEU A 442 27.23 4.82 -15.92
CA LEU A 442 28.17 3.74 -15.58
C LEU A 442 29.31 3.61 -16.60
N ILE A 443 29.01 3.79 -17.89
CA ILE A 443 30.01 3.69 -18.95
C ILE A 443 30.88 4.94 -19.08
N THR A 444 30.26 6.13 -19.00
CA THR A 444 30.93 7.40 -19.28
C THR A 444 31.50 8.10 -18.04
N ASN A 445 31.12 7.64 -16.84
CA ASN A 445 31.37 8.29 -15.56
C ASN A 445 30.87 9.75 -15.50
N ARG A 446 29.78 10.04 -16.24
CA ARG A 446 29.14 11.36 -16.28
C ARG A 446 27.85 11.32 -15.48
N ARG A 447 27.69 12.31 -14.60
CA ARG A 447 26.57 12.38 -13.65
C ARG A 447 25.36 13.16 -14.14
N VAL A 448 25.46 13.86 -15.28
CA VAL A 448 24.38 14.69 -15.82
C VAL A 448 24.11 14.25 -17.25
N ILE A 449 22.94 13.66 -17.47
CA ILE A 449 22.55 13.06 -18.73
C ILE A 449 21.38 13.86 -19.32
N ARG A 450 21.60 14.47 -20.47
CA ARG A 450 20.61 15.23 -21.21
C ARG A 450 19.68 14.29 -21.99
N GLN A 451 18.39 14.48 -21.80
CA GLN A 451 17.33 13.69 -22.42
C GLN A 451 16.91 14.29 -23.77
N PRO A 452 16.17 13.55 -24.62
CA PRO A 452 15.57 14.08 -25.85
C PRO A 452 14.69 15.31 -25.66
N THR A 453 14.01 15.46 -24.52
CA THR A 453 13.26 16.69 -24.16
C THR A 453 14.13 17.93 -24.01
N GLY A 454 15.46 17.75 -23.89
CA GLY A 454 16.42 18.81 -23.62
C GLY A 454 16.70 19.01 -22.12
N GLU A 455 15.86 18.46 -21.25
CA GLU A 455 16.05 18.43 -19.79
C GLU A 455 17.15 17.46 -19.37
N THR A 456 17.47 17.43 -18.07
CA THR A 456 18.55 16.58 -17.54
C THR A 456 18.09 15.67 -16.41
N ILE A 457 18.62 14.46 -16.42
CA ILE A 457 18.58 13.51 -15.31
C ILE A 457 19.97 13.50 -14.67
N LYS A 458 20.05 13.55 -13.34
CA LYS A 458 21.32 13.36 -12.64
C LYS A 458 21.42 11.95 -12.10
N VAL A 459 22.60 11.36 -12.24
CA VAL A 459 22.93 10.02 -11.77
C VAL A 459 24.08 10.10 -10.79
N GLY A 460 23.88 9.56 -9.58
CA GLY A 460 24.96 9.27 -8.64
C GLY A 460 25.37 7.81 -8.76
N VAL A 461 26.67 7.55 -8.76
CA VAL A 461 27.24 6.21 -8.72
C VAL A 461 28.29 6.20 -7.62
N ASP A 462 28.00 5.47 -6.54
CA ASP A 462 28.86 5.25 -5.39
C ASP A 462 29.03 3.73 -5.16
N ASN A 463 30.02 3.31 -4.38
CA ASN A 463 30.26 1.89 -4.10
C ASN A 463 29.04 1.26 -3.41
N ASN A 464 28.29 0.41 -4.14
CA ASN A 464 27.02 -0.26 -3.78
C ASN A 464 25.72 0.57 -3.83
N GLN A 465 25.73 1.79 -4.38
CA GLN A 465 24.49 2.56 -4.53
C GLN A 465 24.49 3.38 -5.82
N ILE A 466 23.38 3.28 -6.54
CA ILE A 466 23.06 4.19 -7.65
C ILE A 466 21.93 5.12 -7.22
N SER A 467 21.99 6.38 -7.59
CA SER A 467 20.90 7.32 -7.40
C SER A 467 20.46 7.97 -8.71
N LEU A 468 19.16 8.21 -8.83
CA LEU A 468 18.53 8.89 -9.95
C LEU A 468 17.78 10.12 -9.41
N GLU A 469 18.19 11.31 -9.83
CA GLU A 469 17.52 12.57 -9.52
C GLU A 469 16.89 13.14 -10.79
N THR A 470 15.59 13.42 -10.72
CA THR A 470 14.82 13.94 -11.86
C THR A 470 13.68 14.86 -11.39
N MET A 471 13.22 15.70 -12.30
CA MET A 471 12.08 16.60 -12.11
C MET A 471 10.78 15.89 -12.50
N MET A 472 9.79 15.91 -11.62
CA MET A 472 8.49 15.27 -11.79
C MET A 472 7.35 16.29 -11.79
N LYS A 473 6.36 16.09 -12.67
CA LYS A 473 5.12 16.89 -12.70
C LYS A 473 3.91 16.01 -12.97
N PHE A 474 2.83 16.27 -12.24
CA PHE A 474 1.51 15.71 -12.57
C PHE A 474 0.98 16.38 -13.84
N VAL A 475 0.40 15.57 -14.72
CA VAL A 475 -0.31 16.04 -15.90
C VAL A 475 -1.78 16.17 -15.54
N GLU A 476 -2.33 17.37 -15.67
CA GLU A 476 -3.77 17.59 -15.56
C GLU A 476 -4.45 17.16 -16.87
N TYR A 477 -5.48 16.33 -16.78
CA TYR A 477 -6.32 15.96 -17.91
C TYR A 477 -7.79 15.92 -17.49
N ALA A 478 -8.67 16.29 -18.42
CA ALA A 478 -10.11 16.30 -18.18
C ALA A 478 -10.61 14.85 -18.10
N LYS A 479 -11.08 14.47 -16.91
CA LYS A 479 -11.68 13.15 -16.66
C LYS A 479 -13.07 13.14 -17.30
N LYS A 480 -13.34 12.16 -18.16
CA LYS A 480 -14.68 11.94 -18.75
C LYS A 480 -15.58 11.18 -17.80
#